data_AF-A0ABD4RW04-F1
#
_entry.id   AF-A0ABD4RW04-F1
#
_cell.length_a   1.000
_cell.length_b   1.000
_cell.length_c   1.000
_cell.angle_alpha   90.00
_cell.angle_beta   90.00
_cell.angle_gamma   90.00
#
_symmetry.space_group_name_H-M   'P 1'
#
loop_
_entity.id
_entity.type
_entity.pdbx_description
1 polymer ?
#
loop_
_entity_poly.entity_id
_entity_poly.type
_entity_poly.pdbx_seq_one_letter_code
_entity_poly.pdbx_strand_id
1 'polypeptide(L)' 'MGISRRLKKYLIANKISEKSLSEVTGISMTKLKSSLDGNRNLSFDEFELILMAIDEPADKFLIPKKMKY' A
#
# COMPACT_ATOMS: atom_id res chain seq x y z
N MET A 1 -12.09 1.31 -6.63
CA MET A 1 -11.11 0.83 -5.62
C MET A 1 -9.92 1.78 -5.58
N GLY A 2 -9.49 2.21 -4.38
CA GLY A 2 -8.28 3.03 -4.18
C GLY A 2 -7.00 2.19 -4.09
N ILE A 3 -5.84 2.86 -4.13
CA ILE A 3 -4.51 2.25 -4.09
C ILE A 3 -4.32 1.39 -2.84
N SER A 4 -4.66 1.91 -1.65
CA SER A 4 -4.45 1.20 -0.39
C SER A 4 -5.14 -0.17 -0.34
N ARG A 5 -6.34 -0.26 -0.94
CA ARG A 5 -7.10 -1.52 -1.00
C ARG A 5 -6.48 -2.52 -1.99
N ARG A 6 -5.82 -2.05 -3.05
CA ARG A 6 -5.05 -2.90 -3.99
C ARG A 6 -3.79 -3.43 -3.32
N LEU A 7 -3.06 -2.56 -2.63
CA LEU A 7 -1.91 -2.96 -1.80
C LEU A 7 -2.30 -4.01 -0.77
N LYS A 8 -3.38 -3.78 -0.01
CA LYS A 8 -3.83 -4.74 1.01
C LYS A 8 -4.10 -6.13 0.42
N LYS A 9 -4.79 -6.19 -0.72
CA LYS A 9 -5.04 -7.45 -1.43
C LYS A 9 -3.75 -8.15 -1.87
N TYR A 10 -2.80 -7.37 -2.37
CA TYR A 10 -1.51 -7.89 -2.79
C TYR A 10 -0.73 -8.49 -1.62
N LEU A 11 -0.66 -7.78 -0.48
CA LEU A 11 0.01 -8.28 0.72
C LEU A 11 -0.59 -9.61 1.20
N ILE A 12 -1.93 -9.70 1.24
CA ILE A 12 -2.63 -10.94 1.62
C ILE A 12 -2.31 -12.08 0.65
N ALA A 13 -2.36 -11.82 -0.66
CA ALA A 13 -2.11 -12.85 -1.69
C ALA A 13 -0.68 -13.39 -1.63
N ASN A 14 0.30 -12.53 -1.31
CA ASN A 14 1.71 -12.90 -1.22
C ASN A 14 2.15 -13.30 0.20
N LYS A 15 1.20 -13.43 1.14
CA LYS A 15 1.48 -13.75 2.56
C LYS A 15 2.49 -12.81 3.23
N ILE A 16 2.54 -11.55 2.78
CA ILE A 16 3.40 -10.52 3.35
C ILE A 16 2.71 -9.98 4.60
N SER A 17 3.39 -10.03 5.74
CA SER A 17 2.83 -9.56 7.00
C SER A 17 2.93 -8.04 7.10
N GLU A 18 1.88 -7.40 7.65
CA GLU A 18 1.92 -5.96 7.96
C GLU A 18 3.00 -5.62 8.99
N LYS A 19 3.35 -6.58 9.86
CA LYS A 19 4.44 -6.44 10.84
C LYS A 19 5.80 -6.34 10.15
N SER A 20 6.13 -7.28 9.27
CA SER A 20 7.39 -7.26 8.53
C SER A 20 7.48 -6.02 7.62
N LEU A 21 6.36 -5.61 7.02
CA LEU A 21 6.33 -4.38 6.23
C LEU A 21 6.58 -3.14 7.09
N SER A 22 6.01 -3.08 8.30
CA SER A 22 6.24 -2.00 9.26
C SER A 22 7.71 -1.92 9.69
N GLU A 23 8.36 -3.06 9.93
CA GLU A 23 9.78 -3.13 10.30
C GLU A 23 10.70 -2.64 9.17
N VAL A 24 10.43 -3.02 7.92
CA VAL A 24 11.24 -2.63 6.76
C VAL A 24 11.03 -1.15 6.39
N THR A 25 9.79 -0.67 6.43
CA THR A 25 9.44 0.69 6.00
C THR A 25 9.61 1.75 7.08
N GLY A 26 9.71 1.34 8.36
CA GLY A 26 9.67 2.26 9.51
C GLY A 26 8.30 2.90 9.74
N ILE A 27 7.29 2.59 8.92
CA ILE A 27 5.91 3.06 9.11
C ILE A 27 5.32 2.28 10.27
N SER A 28 4.78 2.95 11.29
CA SER A 28 4.19 2.25 12.43
C SER A 28 3.05 1.31 12.01
N MET A 29 2.96 0.14 12.64
CA MET A 29 1.95 -0.87 12.29
C MET A 29 0.52 -0.33 12.35
N THR A 30 0.21 0.51 13.34
CA THR A 30 -1.09 1.19 13.48
C THR A 30 -1.36 2.12 12.30
N LYS A 31 -0.35 2.87 11.85
CA LYS A 31 -0.45 3.67 10.62
C LYS A 31 -0.70 2.72 9.45
N LEU A 32 0.19 1.78 9.19
CA LEU A 32 0.14 0.94 8.00
C LEU A 32 -1.24 0.28 7.85
N LYS A 33 -1.75 -0.33 8.93
CA LYS A 33 -3.07 -0.96 8.98
C LYS A 33 -4.20 0.03 8.67
N SER A 34 -4.20 1.20 9.31
CA SER A 34 -5.19 2.25 9.06
C SER A 34 -5.23 2.71 7.60
N SER A 35 -4.07 2.83 6.94
CA SER A 35 -4.01 3.13 5.51
C SER A 35 -4.56 2.00 4.64
N LEU A 36 -4.11 0.77 4.89
CA LEU A 36 -4.50 -0.41 4.11
C LEU A 36 -6.00 -0.72 4.24
N ASP A 37 -6.59 -0.45 5.40
CA ASP A 37 -8.03 -0.52 5.66
C ASP A 37 -8.84 0.59 4.99
N GLY A 38 -8.17 1.66 4.54
CA GLY A 38 -8.81 2.82 3.93
C GLY A 38 -9.36 3.82 4.93
N ASN A 39 -8.98 3.71 6.21
CA ASN A 39 -9.32 4.68 7.26
C ASN A 39 -8.50 5.97 7.12
N ARG A 40 -7.36 5.92 6.42
CA ARG A 40 -6.64 7.10 5.95
C ARG A 40 -6.11 6.95 4.53
N ASN A 41 -5.74 8.08 3.93
CA ASN A 41 -4.97 8.10 2.70
C ASN A 41 -3.50 7.78 2.98
N LEU A 42 -2.91 6.98 2.09
CA LEU A 42 -1.47 6.74 2.04
C LEU A 42 -0.81 7.98 1.45
N SER A 43 0.23 8.52 2.11
CA SER A 43 1.04 9.57 1.47
C SER A 43 1.88 8.99 0.33
N PHE A 44 2.44 9.86 -0.52
CA PHE A 44 3.32 9.41 -1.59
C PHE A 44 4.60 8.78 -1.03
N ASP A 45 5.22 9.38 -0.01
CA ASP A 45 6.40 8.82 0.66
C ASP A 45 6.11 7.43 1.27
N GLU A 46 4.94 7.27 1.91
CA GLU A 46 4.52 5.97 2.44
C GLU A 46 4.31 4.94 1.33
N PHE A 47 3.83 5.39 0.17
CA PHE A 47 3.67 4.54 -1.00
C PHE A 47 5.01 4.07 -1.55
N GLU A 48 5.97 4.98 -1.75
CA GLU A 48 7.32 4.65 -2.22
C GLU A 48 8.04 3.67 -1.30
N LEU A 49 7.98 3.89 0.02
CA LEU A 49 8.57 2.99 1.01
C LEU A 49 7.97 1.59 0.92
N ILE A 50 6.65 1.49 0.76
CA ILE A 50 5.97 0.20 0.61
C ILE A 50 6.40 -0.49 -0.69
N LEU A 51 6.49 0.23 -1.81
CA LEU A 51 6.93 -0.33 -3.09
C LEU A 51 8.36 -0.87 -3.01
N MET A 52 9.27 -0.12 -2.39
CA MET A 52 10.64 -0.57 -2.11
C MET A 52 10.63 -1.85 -1.28
N ALA A 53 9.83 -1.91 -0.22
CA ALA A 53 9.82 -3.05 0.69
C ALA A 53 9.21 -4.33 0.09
N ILE A 54 8.34 -4.21 -0.92
CA ILE A 54 7.75 -5.36 -1.63
C ILE A 54 8.41 -5.65 -2.97
N ASP A 55 9.41 -4.85 -3.37
CA ASP A 55 10.13 -4.91 -4.64
C ASP A 55 9.20 -4.97 -5.87
N GLU A 56 8.23 -4.06 -5.94
CA GLU A 56 7.27 -3.99 -7.05
C GLU A 56 7.17 -2.57 -7.64
N PRO A 57 6.94 -2.46 -8.96
CA PRO A 57 6.77 -1.18 -9.62
C PRO A 57 5.39 -0.55 -9.31
N ALA A 58 5.33 0.79 -9.38
CA ALA A 58 4.14 1.56 -9.03
C ALA A 58 2.95 1.32 -9.98
N ASP A 59 3.22 1.03 -11.25
CA ASP A 59 2.24 0.77 -12.31
C ASP A 59 1.30 -0.41 -11.98
N LYS A 60 1.78 -1.40 -11.21
CA LYS A 60 0.98 -2.51 -10.69
C LYS A 60 -0.20 -2.06 -9.82
N PHE A 61 -0.06 -0.91 -9.15
CA PHE A 61 -1.05 -0.39 -8.21
C PHE A 61 -1.73 0.90 -8.69
N LEU A 62 -1.10 1.65 -9.57
CA LEU A 62 -1.63 2.88 -10.15
C LEU A 62 -2.52 2.54 -11.35
N ILE A 63 -3.82 2.79 -11.20
CA ILE A 63 -4.79 2.60 -12.27
C ILE A 63 -5.28 3.99 -12.68
N PRO A 64 -5.17 4.37 -13.97
CA PRO A 64 -5.73 5.60 -14.48
C PRO A 64 -7.21 5.71 -14.09
N LYS A 65 -7.58 6.82 -13.45
CA LYS A 65 -8.99 7.12 -13.26
C LYS A 65 -9.57 7.44 -14.63
N LYS A 66 -10.47 6.59 -15.13
CA LYS A 66 -11.32 6.98 -16.27
C LYS A 66 -12.19 8.14 -15.79
N MET A 67 -11.95 9.34 -16.29
CA MET A 67 -12.91 10.44 -16.15
C MET A 67 -14.20 10.00 -16.83
N LYS A 68 -15.30 10.02 -16.09
CA LYS A 68 -16.63 9.99 -16.70
C LYS A 68 -16.90 11.43 -17.12
N TYR A 69 -16.84 11.68 -18.43
CA TYR A 69 -17.42 12.88 -19.03
C TYR A 69 -18.93 12.84 -18.88
#